data_AF-A0A356RB33-F1
#
_entry.id   AF-A0A356RB33-F1
#
_cell.length_a   1.000
_cell.length_b   1.000
_cell.length_c   1.000
_cell.angle_alpha   90.00
_cell.angle_beta   90.00
_cell.angle_gamma   90.00
#
_symmetry.space_group_name_H-M   'P 1'
#
loop_
_entity.id
_entity.type
_entity.pdbx_description
1 polymer ?
#
loop_
_entity_poly.entity_id
_entity_poly.type
_entity_poly.pdbx_seq_one_letter_code
_entity_poly.pdbx_strand_id
1 'polypeptide(L)'
;RMKPEDIAKIRAAFHLDDPLYVQYAYWIRDLATGELKSFKDSQPVLPKIWDRFLNSLPLFVLATILVWTWAFPAGIYGAVFRGGLYDRLTVFLSYALISVPGFFLSFLAILWVVGWFGVPVISIKTFGMEHAQPAYQMMDRVWHLVIPSIMTAIGGIAVLSRYVRSQMLEVLGQDYVRTARAKGLEEDTVIYGHALGNALLPFVTMFGLLLPGLIGGSVIFEQIFAWPGLGRLAYEAILSRDFPIIMTLNFIAAVLTLLGTLISDILYAVVDPRIRLN
;
A
#
# COMPACT_ATOMS: atom_id res chain seq x y z
N ARG A 1 -9.94 26.79 29.05
CA ARG A 1 -10.76 27.34 27.93
C ARG A 1 -10.00 28.51 27.34
N MET A 2 -9.80 28.57 26.02
CA MET A 2 -9.12 29.70 25.35
C MET A 2 -9.91 30.99 25.54
N LYS A 3 -9.21 32.13 25.64
CA LYS A 3 -9.86 33.45 25.73
C LYS A 3 -10.44 33.84 24.37
N PRO A 4 -11.53 34.62 24.31
CA PRO A 4 -12.11 35.09 23.04
C PRO A 4 -11.11 35.84 22.15
N GLU A 5 -10.18 36.58 22.75
CA GLU A 5 -9.12 37.30 22.04
C GLU A 5 -8.14 36.35 21.33
N ASP A 6 -7.80 35.22 21.95
CA ASP A 6 -6.90 34.23 21.36
C ASP A 6 -7.58 33.54 20.16
N ILE A 7 -8.89 33.29 20.27
CA ILE A 7 -9.70 32.72 19.18
C ILE A 7 -9.75 33.67 17.98
N ALA A 8 -9.94 34.97 18.22
CA ALA A 8 -9.95 35.98 17.16
C ALA A 8 -8.59 36.10 16.46
N LYS A 9 -7.48 36.05 17.22
CA LYS A 9 -6.12 36.03 16.67
C LYS A 9 -5.87 34.80 15.79
N ILE A 10 -6.31 33.62 16.22
CA ILE A 10 -6.18 32.37 15.44
C ILE A 10 -7.02 32.44 14.16
N ARG A 11 -8.26 32.93 14.24
CA ARG A 11 -9.14 33.10 13.06
C ARG A 11 -8.54 34.04 12.02
N ALA A 12 -8.03 35.18 12.46
CA ALA A 12 -7.37 36.14 11.58
C ALA A 12 -6.07 35.56 10.99
N ALA A 13 -5.25 34.87 11.79
CA ALA A 13 -3.99 34.29 11.33
C ALA A 13 -4.15 33.19 10.28
N PHE A 14 -5.26 32.44 10.32
CA PHE A 14 -5.56 31.37 9.36
C PHE A 14 -6.64 31.74 8.34
N HIS A 15 -7.01 33.02 8.23
CA HIS A 15 -8.02 33.49 7.27
C HIS A 15 -9.38 32.77 7.38
N LEU A 16 -9.75 32.32 8.58
CA LEU A 16 -10.90 31.42 8.77
C LEU A 16 -12.25 32.10 8.52
N ASP A 17 -12.30 33.44 8.54
CA ASP A 17 -13.50 34.22 8.26
C ASP A 17 -13.63 34.61 6.78
N ASP A 18 -12.60 34.36 5.95
CA ASP A 18 -12.64 34.62 4.50
C ASP A 18 -13.48 33.55 3.77
N PRO A 19 -14.02 33.82 2.57
CA PRO A 19 -14.73 32.81 1.78
C PRO A 19 -13.86 31.58 1.49
N LEU A 20 -14.46 30.38 1.46
CA LEU A 20 -13.72 29.11 1.32
C LEU A 20 -12.77 29.05 0.12
N TYR A 21 -13.16 29.64 -1.02
CA TYR A 21 -12.30 29.67 -2.21
C TYR A 21 -11.03 30.52 -2.00
N VAL A 22 -11.11 31.56 -1.17
CA VAL A 22 -9.95 32.40 -0.79
C VAL A 22 -9.05 31.62 0.18
N GLN A 23 -9.64 30.96 1.18
CA GLN A 23 -8.89 30.08 2.09
C GLN A 23 -8.14 28.99 1.33
N TYR A 24 -8.78 28.39 0.33
CA TYR A 24 -8.15 27.39 -0.53
C TYR A 24 -6.99 27.96 -1.34
N ALA A 25 -7.12 29.18 -1.88
CA ALA A 25 -6.05 29.84 -2.60
C ALA A 25 -4.85 30.16 -1.70
N TYR A 26 -5.08 30.61 -0.45
CA TYR A 26 -4.00 30.77 0.53
C TYR A 26 -3.33 29.45 0.88
N TRP A 27 -4.12 28.40 1.11
CA TRP A 27 -3.57 27.07 1.39
C TRP A 27 -2.70 26.55 0.23
N ILE A 28 -3.14 26.69 -1.03
CA ILE A 28 -2.32 26.33 -2.20
C ILE A 28 -1.04 27.14 -2.23
N ARG A 29 -1.12 28.48 -2.06
CA ARG A 29 0.05 29.36 -2.09
C ARG A 29 1.05 28.92 -1.04
N ASP A 30 0.61 28.77 0.21
CA ASP A 30 1.47 28.44 1.35
C ASP A 30 2.04 27.02 1.22
N LEU A 31 1.30 26.10 0.60
CA LEU A 31 1.81 24.77 0.25
C LEU A 31 2.89 24.86 -0.83
N ALA A 32 2.66 25.63 -1.88
CA ALA A 32 3.59 25.80 -3.00
C ALA A 32 4.88 26.53 -2.59
N THR A 33 4.81 27.47 -1.63
CA THR A 33 5.99 28.15 -1.06
C THR A 33 6.68 27.34 0.03
N GLY A 34 6.05 26.26 0.52
CA GLY A 34 6.56 25.46 1.64
C GLY A 34 6.44 26.13 3.00
N GLU A 35 5.67 27.21 3.10
CA GLU A 35 5.45 27.98 4.33
C GLU A 35 4.28 27.44 5.17
N LEU A 36 3.50 26.51 4.61
CA LEU A 36 2.37 25.87 5.31
C LEU A 36 2.83 25.15 6.59
N LYS A 37 2.21 25.49 7.72
CA LYS A 37 2.53 24.95 9.05
C LYS A 37 1.39 24.12 9.63
N SER A 38 1.75 23.09 10.39
CA SER A 38 0.83 22.29 11.19
C SER A 38 0.14 23.13 12.26
N PHE A 39 -1.17 22.94 12.45
CA PHE A 39 -1.91 23.59 13.54
C PHE A 39 -1.53 23.03 14.91
N LYS A 40 -1.03 21.79 14.96
CA LYS A 40 -0.71 21.09 16.21
C LYS A 40 0.62 21.57 16.81
N ASP A 41 1.66 21.67 15.99
CA ASP A 41 3.03 21.92 16.46
C ASP A 41 3.76 23.06 15.73
N SER A 42 3.07 23.78 14.83
CA SER A 42 3.63 24.90 14.05
C SER A 42 4.86 24.54 13.20
N GLN A 43 5.14 23.24 13.01
CA GLN A 43 6.22 22.78 12.15
C GLN A 43 5.80 22.84 10.67
N PRO A 44 6.76 23.07 9.74
CA PRO A 44 6.49 23.00 8.31
C PRO A 44 5.90 21.64 7.89
N VAL A 45 4.82 21.68 7.09
CA VAL A 45 4.06 20.48 6.70
C VAL A 45 4.85 19.60 5.73
N LEU A 46 5.47 20.18 4.70
CA LEU A 46 6.15 19.41 3.65
C LEU A 46 7.33 18.56 4.18
N PRO A 47 8.29 19.10 4.96
CA PRO A 47 9.36 18.28 5.54
C PRO A 47 8.81 17.16 6.42
N LYS A 48 7.79 17.45 7.23
CA LYS A 48 7.14 16.47 8.09
C LYS A 48 6.52 15.34 7.28
N ILE A 49 5.84 15.63 6.17
CA ILE A 49 5.29 14.61 5.27
C ILE A 49 6.43 13.83 4.60
N TRP A 50 7.48 14.50 4.14
CA TRP A 50 8.61 13.88 3.46
C TRP A 50 9.34 12.84 4.33
N ASP A 51 9.63 13.18 5.58
CA ASP A 51 10.27 12.26 6.52
C ASP A 51 9.40 11.02 6.79
N ARG A 52 8.09 11.22 6.90
CA ARG A 52 7.13 10.13 7.10
C ARG A 52 6.97 9.28 5.85
N PHE A 53 7.04 9.88 4.67
CA PHE A 53 7.04 9.17 3.40
C PHE A 53 8.26 8.25 3.28
N LEU A 54 9.46 8.76 3.57
CA LEU A 54 10.69 7.95 3.54
C LEU A 54 10.63 6.78 4.53
N ASN A 55 9.98 6.96 5.69
CA ASN A 55 9.75 5.88 6.63
C ASN A 55 8.73 4.86 6.12
N SER A 56 7.63 5.28 5.49
CA SER A 56 6.62 4.35 4.94
C SER A 56 7.12 3.57 3.72
N LEU A 57 8.09 4.12 2.98
CA LEU A 57 8.53 3.56 1.71
C LEU A 57 9.08 2.12 1.82
N PRO A 58 9.98 1.77 2.76
CA PRO A 58 10.43 0.38 2.94
C PRO A 58 9.29 -0.61 3.22
N LEU A 59 8.34 -0.22 4.08
CA LEU A 59 7.19 -1.04 4.44
C LEU A 59 6.33 -1.31 3.20
N PHE A 60 6.02 -0.25 2.45
CA PHE A 60 5.23 -0.35 1.23
C PHE A 60 5.91 -1.20 0.14
N VAL A 61 7.20 -0.95 -0.12
CA VAL A 61 7.96 -1.68 -1.14
C VAL A 61 8.05 -3.16 -0.79
N LEU A 62 8.40 -3.49 0.45
CA LEU A 62 8.51 -4.90 0.86
C LEU A 62 7.14 -5.58 0.85
N ALA A 63 6.09 -4.93 1.35
CA ALA A 63 4.73 -5.46 1.30
C ALA A 63 4.27 -5.69 -0.15
N THR A 64 4.56 -4.75 -1.06
CA THR A 64 4.23 -4.89 -2.49
C THR A 64 4.98 -6.07 -3.11
N ILE A 65 6.28 -6.20 -2.88
CA ILE A 65 7.05 -7.35 -3.36
C ILE A 65 6.43 -8.66 -2.86
N LEU A 66 6.13 -8.75 -1.57
CA LEU A 66 5.49 -9.94 -0.99
C LEU A 66 4.12 -10.21 -1.64
N VAL A 67 3.27 -9.19 -1.81
CA VAL A 67 1.96 -9.35 -2.44
C VAL A 67 2.09 -9.94 -3.83
N TRP A 68 2.89 -9.33 -4.70
CA TRP A 68 2.98 -9.74 -6.10
C TRP A 68 3.73 -11.08 -6.27
N THR A 69 4.81 -11.30 -5.50
CA THR A 69 5.59 -12.54 -5.55
C THR A 69 4.78 -13.75 -5.09
N TRP A 70 3.95 -13.62 -4.06
CA TRP A 70 3.19 -14.76 -3.52
C TRP A 70 1.80 -14.92 -4.16
N ALA A 71 1.15 -13.82 -4.54
CA ALA A 71 -0.18 -13.90 -5.13
C ALA A 71 -0.20 -14.57 -6.51
N PHE A 72 0.81 -14.29 -7.34
CA PHE A 72 0.85 -14.78 -8.72
C PHE A 72 1.01 -16.31 -8.78
N PRO A 73 2.01 -16.93 -8.13
CA PRO A 73 2.10 -18.38 -8.07
C PRO A 73 0.84 -19.01 -7.47
N ALA A 74 0.34 -18.47 -6.35
CA ALA A 74 -0.87 -18.99 -5.71
C ALA A 74 -2.09 -18.98 -6.64
N GLY A 75 -2.28 -17.88 -7.39
CA GLY A 75 -3.38 -17.75 -8.34
C GLY A 75 -3.22 -18.62 -9.59
N ILE A 76 -2.02 -18.65 -10.18
CA ILE A 76 -1.70 -19.44 -11.38
C ILE A 76 -1.89 -20.93 -11.08
N TYR A 77 -1.25 -21.45 -10.03
CA TYR A 77 -1.38 -22.86 -9.65
C TYR A 77 -2.81 -23.21 -9.22
N GLY A 78 -3.53 -22.28 -8.57
CA GLY A 78 -4.95 -22.46 -8.24
C GLY A 78 -5.84 -22.59 -9.47
N ALA A 79 -5.49 -21.92 -10.59
CA ALA A 79 -6.22 -22.02 -11.85
C ALA A 79 -5.85 -23.28 -12.64
N VAL A 80 -4.56 -23.61 -12.71
CA VAL A 80 -4.04 -24.79 -13.44
C VAL A 80 -4.56 -26.08 -12.80
N PHE A 81 -4.53 -26.19 -11.47
CA PHE A 81 -5.01 -27.35 -10.74
C PHE A 81 -6.44 -27.16 -10.21
N ARG A 82 -7.30 -26.52 -11.00
CA ARG A 82 -8.70 -26.23 -10.64
C ARG A 82 -9.41 -27.47 -10.10
N GLY A 83 -10.08 -27.33 -8.96
CA GLY A 83 -10.82 -28.40 -8.31
C GLY A 83 -9.96 -29.40 -7.53
N GLY A 84 -8.63 -29.34 -7.66
CA GLY A 84 -7.68 -30.13 -6.88
C GLY A 84 -7.51 -29.62 -5.44
N LEU A 85 -6.66 -30.30 -4.66
CA LEU A 85 -6.40 -29.95 -3.26
C LEU A 85 -5.77 -28.56 -3.13
N TYR A 86 -4.82 -28.21 -4.01
CA TYR A 86 -4.15 -26.91 -3.99
C TYR A 86 -5.13 -25.75 -4.18
N ASP A 87 -6.03 -25.86 -5.16
CA ASP A 87 -7.09 -24.86 -5.42
C ASP A 87 -8.00 -24.70 -4.19
N ARG A 88 -8.49 -25.82 -3.62
CA ARG A 88 -9.35 -25.77 -2.43
C ARG A 88 -8.66 -25.15 -1.22
N LEU A 89 -7.38 -25.48 -0.99
CA LEU A 89 -6.61 -24.94 0.13
C LEU A 89 -6.31 -23.45 -0.05
N THR A 90 -5.88 -23.02 -1.23
CA THR A 90 -5.61 -21.60 -1.51
C THR A 90 -6.87 -20.75 -1.41
N VAL A 91 -8.01 -21.25 -1.90
CA VAL A 91 -9.31 -20.59 -1.76
C VAL A 91 -9.74 -20.52 -0.29
N PHE A 92 -9.65 -21.63 0.45
CA PHE A 92 -9.98 -21.67 1.88
C PHE A 92 -9.11 -20.69 2.69
N LEU A 93 -7.79 -20.75 2.53
CA LEU A 93 -6.85 -19.86 3.20
C LEU A 93 -7.12 -18.40 2.85
N SER A 94 -7.37 -18.09 1.58
CA SER A 94 -7.69 -16.72 1.16
C SER A 94 -8.96 -16.22 1.85
N TYR A 95 -10.03 -17.02 1.90
CA TYR A 95 -11.25 -16.64 2.61
C TYR A 95 -11.04 -16.51 4.12
N ALA A 96 -10.27 -17.41 4.73
CA ALA A 96 -9.93 -17.33 6.15
C ALA A 96 -9.17 -16.03 6.47
N LEU A 97 -8.15 -15.70 5.68
CA LEU A 97 -7.35 -14.48 5.84
C LEU A 97 -8.17 -13.20 5.61
N ILE A 98 -9.12 -13.22 4.66
CA ILE A 98 -10.03 -12.08 4.41
C ILE A 98 -11.06 -11.93 5.54
N SER A 99 -11.50 -13.03 6.14
CA SER A 99 -12.55 -13.03 7.16
C SER A 99 -12.04 -12.55 8.53
N VAL A 100 -10.76 -12.76 8.82
CA VAL A 100 -10.16 -12.29 10.07
C VAL A 100 -9.69 -10.85 9.90
N PRO A 101 -10.07 -9.91 10.80
CA PRO A 101 -9.59 -8.54 10.72
C PRO A 101 -8.06 -8.47 10.77
N GLY A 102 -7.45 -7.76 9.82
CA GLY A 102 -5.98 -7.67 9.71
C GLY A 102 -5.30 -7.12 10.96
N PHE A 103 -5.95 -6.21 11.71
CA PHE A 103 -5.43 -5.71 12.98
C PHE A 103 -5.33 -6.82 14.04
N PHE A 104 -6.30 -7.73 14.07
CA PHE A 104 -6.34 -8.82 15.03
C PHE A 104 -5.22 -9.83 14.74
N LEU A 105 -5.04 -10.20 13.46
CA LEU A 105 -3.90 -11.02 13.04
C LEU A 105 -2.56 -10.36 13.38
N SER A 106 -2.46 -9.03 13.23
CA SER A 106 -1.25 -8.30 13.59
C SER A 106 -0.95 -8.38 15.09
N PHE A 107 -1.95 -8.25 15.96
CA PHE A 107 -1.75 -8.42 17.40
C PHE A 107 -1.34 -9.86 17.76
N LEU A 108 -1.97 -10.87 17.15
CA LEU A 108 -1.56 -12.27 17.35
C LEU A 108 -0.12 -12.51 16.88
N ALA A 109 0.27 -11.95 15.73
CA ALA A 109 1.63 -12.05 15.21
C ALA A 109 2.63 -11.37 16.16
N ILE A 110 2.29 -10.20 16.71
CA ILE A 110 3.13 -9.53 17.72
C ILE A 110 3.31 -10.42 18.95
N LEU A 111 2.21 -10.94 19.52
CA LEU A 111 2.27 -11.81 20.70
C LEU A 111 3.09 -13.08 20.44
N TRP A 112 2.92 -13.68 19.26
CA TRP A 112 3.67 -14.88 18.87
C TRP A 112 5.16 -14.58 18.69
N VAL A 113 5.51 -13.52 17.95
CA VAL A 113 6.92 -13.18 17.69
C VAL A 113 7.63 -12.77 18.98
N VAL A 114 7.02 -11.91 19.79
CA VAL A 114 7.59 -11.46 21.06
C VAL A 114 7.67 -12.61 22.06
N GLY A 115 6.62 -13.42 22.17
CA GLY A 115 6.56 -14.53 23.13
C GLY A 115 7.53 -15.66 22.80
N TRP A 116 7.72 -15.99 21.51
CA TRP A 116 8.53 -17.13 21.10
C TRP A 116 9.99 -16.78 20.82
N PHE A 117 10.25 -15.61 20.23
CA PHE A 117 11.60 -15.20 19.84
C PHE A 117 12.18 -14.11 20.76
N GLY A 118 11.38 -13.50 21.63
CA GLY A 118 11.85 -12.44 22.53
C GLY A 118 12.28 -11.15 21.81
N VAL A 119 11.91 -10.98 20.54
CA VAL A 119 12.32 -9.83 19.73
C VAL A 119 11.22 -8.76 19.70
N PRO A 120 11.56 -7.49 19.90
CA PRO A 120 10.62 -6.38 19.71
C PRO A 120 10.34 -6.19 18.21
N VAL A 121 9.09 -5.86 17.90
CA VAL A 121 8.59 -5.61 16.54
C VAL A 121 7.84 -4.28 16.42
N ILE A 122 7.88 -3.47 17.48
CA ILE A 122 7.20 -2.18 17.57
C ILE A 122 8.22 -1.07 17.27
N SER A 123 7.85 -0.08 16.46
CA SER A 123 8.70 0.98 15.91
C SER A 123 9.58 0.52 14.74
N ILE A 124 10.56 1.35 14.33
CA ILE A 124 11.53 1.05 13.26
C ILE A 124 12.77 0.32 13.80
N LYS A 125 13.07 0.51 15.09
CA LYS A 125 14.23 -0.06 15.77
C LYS A 125 13.98 -0.15 17.26
N THR A 126 14.71 -1.04 17.92
CA THR A 126 14.77 -1.10 19.38
C THR A 126 15.55 0.09 19.94
N PHE A 127 14.98 0.73 20.96
CA PHE A 127 15.67 1.82 21.66
C PHE A 127 16.88 1.28 22.44
N GLY A 128 18.02 1.99 22.38
CA GLY A 128 19.24 1.60 23.10
C GLY A 128 20.16 0.61 22.35
N MET A 129 19.80 0.15 21.15
CA MET A 129 20.63 -0.75 20.32
C MET A 129 21.72 -0.05 19.51
N GLU A 130 21.91 1.27 19.69
CA GLU A 130 22.83 2.09 18.88
C GLU A 130 24.31 1.71 19.05
N HIS A 131 24.65 1.12 20.20
CA HIS A 131 26.00 0.66 20.53
C HIS A 131 26.18 -0.86 20.39
N ALA A 132 25.14 -1.59 19.95
CA ALA A 132 25.22 -3.04 19.73
C ALA A 132 26.10 -3.38 18.53
N GLN A 133 26.54 -4.64 18.39
CA GLN A 133 27.31 -5.03 17.21
C GLN A 133 26.47 -4.84 15.92
N PRO A 134 27.09 -4.49 14.78
CA PRO A 134 26.37 -4.21 13.53
C PRO A 134 25.43 -5.34 13.08
N ALA A 135 25.81 -6.60 13.31
CA ALA A 135 24.97 -7.76 13.00
C ALA A 135 23.64 -7.75 13.79
N TYR A 136 23.68 -7.42 15.08
CA TYR A 136 22.47 -7.31 15.90
C TYR A 136 21.62 -6.11 15.49
N GLN A 137 22.24 -4.98 15.14
CA GLN A 137 21.51 -3.81 14.63
C GLN A 137 20.81 -4.10 13.29
N MET A 138 21.46 -4.87 12.41
CA MET A 138 20.86 -5.28 11.14
C MET A 138 19.68 -6.23 11.38
N MET A 139 19.87 -7.24 12.21
CA MET A 139 18.80 -8.19 12.54
C MET A 139 17.61 -7.50 13.21
N ASP A 140 17.86 -6.55 14.10
CA ASP A 140 16.83 -5.71 14.72
C ASP A 140 15.96 -5.02 13.66
N ARG A 141 16.58 -4.34 12.69
CA ARG A 141 15.86 -3.67 11.59
C ARG A 141 15.08 -4.66 10.73
N VAL A 142 15.60 -5.86 10.51
CA VAL A 142 14.90 -6.91 9.75
C VAL A 142 13.60 -7.31 10.46
N TRP A 143 13.62 -7.56 11.77
CA TRP A 143 12.40 -7.90 12.52
C TRP A 143 11.36 -6.79 12.51
N HIS A 144 11.81 -5.54 12.69
CA HIS A 144 10.94 -4.36 12.68
C HIS A 144 10.35 -4.08 11.29
N LEU A 145 10.98 -4.54 10.21
CA LEU A 145 10.48 -4.33 8.84
C LEU A 145 9.66 -5.52 8.32
N VAL A 146 10.15 -6.74 8.50
CA VAL A 146 9.59 -7.95 7.88
C VAL A 146 8.23 -8.30 8.47
N ILE A 147 8.09 -8.29 9.80
CA ILE A 147 6.81 -8.67 10.44
C ILE A 147 5.69 -7.70 10.05
N PRO A 148 5.88 -6.37 10.13
CA PRO A 148 4.85 -5.43 9.68
C PRO A 148 4.57 -5.52 8.18
N SER A 149 5.58 -5.77 7.36
CA SER A 149 5.41 -5.91 5.91
C SER A 149 4.62 -7.17 5.54
N ILE A 150 4.86 -8.30 6.22
CA ILE A 150 4.08 -9.53 6.02
C ILE A 150 2.62 -9.28 6.43
N MET A 151 2.38 -8.68 7.61
CA MET A 151 1.00 -8.39 8.05
C MET A 151 0.27 -7.45 7.09
N THR A 152 0.97 -6.47 6.54
CA THR A 152 0.45 -5.57 5.50
C THR A 152 0.17 -6.33 4.19
N ALA A 153 1.02 -7.28 3.81
CA ALA A 153 0.92 -8.03 2.56
C ALA A 153 -0.15 -9.13 2.57
N ILE A 154 -0.41 -9.79 3.70
CA ILE A 154 -1.29 -10.97 3.79
C ILE A 154 -2.67 -10.73 3.16
N GLY A 155 -3.31 -9.59 3.46
CA GLY A 155 -4.61 -9.25 2.86
C GLY A 155 -4.52 -9.03 1.35
N GLY A 156 -3.46 -8.37 0.89
CA GLY A 156 -3.17 -8.18 -0.54
C GLY A 156 -2.93 -9.51 -1.26
N ILE A 157 -2.19 -10.45 -0.66
CA ILE A 157 -1.94 -11.79 -1.22
C ILE A 157 -3.26 -12.54 -1.39
N ALA A 158 -4.13 -12.54 -0.38
CA ALA A 158 -5.40 -13.24 -0.40
C ALA A 158 -6.36 -12.68 -1.47
N VAL A 159 -6.40 -11.36 -1.66
CA VAL A 159 -7.24 -10.72 -2.68
C VAL A 159 -6.64 -10.91 -4.08
N LEU A 160 -5.36 -10.60 -4.25
CA LEU A 160 -4.71 -10.61 -5.56
C LEU A 160 -4.59 -12.02 -6.13
N SER A 161 -4.30 -13.05 -5.32
CA SER A 161 -4.22 -14.44 -5.78
C SER A 161 -5.55 -14.93 -6.36
N ARG A 162 -6.68 -14.53 -5.77
CA ARG A 162 -8.01 -14.85 -6.28
C ARG A 162 -8.29 -14.15 -7.60
N TYR A 163 -7.86 -12.91 -7.75
CA TYR A 163 -8.01 -12.18 -9.01
C TYR A 163 -7.15 -12.82 -10.12
N VAL A 164 -5.88 -13.15 -9.83
CA VAL A 164 -4.99 -13.90 -10.75
C VAL A 164 -5.62 -15.22 -11.14
N ARG A 165 -6.14 -15.98 -10.18
CA ARG A 165 -6.81 -17.25 -10.45
C ARG A 165 -8.00 -17.08 -11.38
N SER A 166 -8.85 -16.07 -11.15
CA SER A 166 -10.03 -15.83 -11.98
C SER A 166 -9.64 -15.51 -13.43
N GLN A 167 -8.66 -14.62 -13.62
CA GLN A 167 -8.18 -14.23 -14.94
C GLN A 167 -7.51 -15.41 -15.66
N MET A 168 -6.69 -16.20 -14.95
CA MET A 168 -6.09 -17.40 -15.52
C MET A 168 -7.14 -18.43 -15.94
N LEU A 169 -8.20 -18.65 -15.16
CA LEU A 169 -9.26 -19.59 -15.54
C LEU A 169 -10.02 -19.17 -16.79
N GLU A 170 -10.29 -17.88 -16.95
CA GLU A 170 -10.93 -17.33 -18.15
C GLU A 170 -10.05 -17.54 -19.38
N VAL A 171 -8.76 -17.21 -19.26
CA VAL A 171 -7.82 -17.30 -20.37
C VAL A 171 -7.50 -18.75 -20.76
N LEU A 172 -7.34 -19.65 -19.78
CA LEU A 172 -7.06 -21.07 -20.05
C LEU A 172 -8.21 -21.77 -20.81
N GLY A 173 -9.42 -21.21 -20.80
CA GLY A 173 -10.58 -21.68 -21.54
C GLY A 173 -10.66 -21.20 -23.00
N GLN A 174 -9.74 -20.34 -23.46
CA GLN A 174 -9.77 -19.73 -24.79
C GLN A 174 -9.27 -20.67 -25.89
N ASP A 175 -9.81 -20.53 -27.11
CA ASP A 175 -9.50 -21.41 -28.25
C ASP A 175 -8.03 -21.37 -28.68
N TYR A 176 -7.37 -20.20 -28.56
CA TYR A 176 -5.95 -20.08 -28.91
C TYR A 176 -5.05 -20.88 -27.96
N VAL A 177 -5.44 -21.02 -26.67
CA VAL A 177 -4.73 -21.85 -25.69
C VAL A 177 -4.94 -23.32 -26.01
N ARG A 178 -6.16 -23.72 -26.37
CA ARG A 178 -6.45 -25.08 -26.84
C ARG A 178 -5.66 -25.43 -28.10
N THR A 179 -5.52 -24.48 -29.02
CA THR A 179 -4.74 -24.64 -30.25
C THR A 179 -3.25 -24.78 -29.95
N ALA A 180 -2.72 -24.00 -29.00
CA ALA A 180 -1.34 -24.12 -28.53
C ALA A 180 -1.05 -25.52 -27.95
N ARG A 181 -1.95 -26.06 -27.11
CA ARG A 181 -1.85 -27.44 -26.60
C ARG A 181 -1.93 -28.48 -27.72
N ALA A 182 -2.85 -28.31 -28.67
CA ALA A 182 -3.01 -29.24 -29.78
C ALA A 182 -1.77 -29.29 -30.71
N LYS A 183 -0.98 -28.21 -30.75
CA LYS A 183 0.31 -28.16 -31.45
C LYS A 183 1.44 -28.89 -30.72
N GLY A 184 1.19 -29.44 -29.52
CA GLY A 184 2.18 -30.20 -28.75
C GLY A 184 3.18 -29.34 -27.97
N LEU A 185 2.87 -28.07 -27.71
CA LEU A 185 3.69 -27.22 -26.84
C LEU A 185 3.68 -27.74 -25.40
N GLU A 186 4.81 -27.60 -24.70
CA GLU A 186 4.91 -27.95 -23.28
C GLU A 186 3.94 -27.11 -22.43
N GLU A 187 3.37 -27.70 -21.37
CA GLU A 187 2.33 -27.06 -20.56
C GLU A 187 2.82 -25.76 -19.91
N ASP A 188 4.09 -25.67 -19.50
CA ASP A 188 4.67 -24.43 -18.98
C ASP A 188 4.75 -23.33 -20.05
N THR A 189 5.07 -23.69 -21.30
CA THR A 189 5.06 -22.75 -22.42
C THR A 189 3.63 -22.26 -22.70
N VAL A 190 2.64 -23.14 -22.60
CA VAL A 190 1.23 -22.78 -22.75
C VAL A 190 0.77 -21.85 -21.62
N ILE A 191 1.09 -22.18 -20.37
CA ILE A 191 0.67 -21.42 -19.19
C ILE A 191 1.36 -20.05 -19.15
N TYR A 192 2.69 -20.01 -19.13
CA TYR A 192 3.44 -18.77 -18.93
C TYR A 192 3.56 -17.96 -20.23
N GLY A 193 3.68 -18.63 -21.38
CA GLY A 193 3.86 -17.96 -22.67
C GLY A 193 2.55 -17.51 -23.33
N HIS A 194 1.51 -18.34 -23.32
CA HIS A 194 0.26 -18.05 -24.03
C HIS A 194 -0.88 -17.56 -23.11
N ALA A 195 -1.04 -18.16 -21.92
CA ALA A 195 -2.13 -17.80 -21.03
C ALA A 195 -1.79 -16.58 -20.15
N LEU A 196 -0.67 -16.60 -19.43
CA LEU A 196 -0.32 -15.57 -18.46
C LEU A 196 -0.23 -14.19 -19.11
N GLY A 197 0.47 -14.04 -20.23
CA GLY A 197 0.60 -12.75 -20.91
C GLY A 197 -0.73 -12.05 -21.19
N ASN A 198 -1.78 -12.80 -21.57
CA ASN A 198 -3.12 -12.25 -21.80
C ASN A 198 -3.90 -12.06 -20.49
N ALA A 199 -3.70 -12.93 -19.50
CA ALA A 199 -4.30 -12.79 -18.18
C ALA A 199 -3.75 -11.57 -17.40
N LEU A 200 -2.56 -11.08 -17.75
CA LEU A 200 -1.92 -9.95 -17.07
C LEU A 200 -2.45 -8.57 -17.45
N LEU A 201 -3.21 -8.44 -18.54
CA LEU A 201 -3.70 -7.15 -19.03
C LEU A 201 -4.39 -6.30 -17.94
N PRO A 202 -5.31 -6.86 -17.11
CA PRO A 202 -5.96 -6.07 -16.05
C PRO A 202 -5.02 -5.70 -14.89
N PHE A 203 -3.94 -6.46 -14.70
CA PHE A 203 -2.96 -6.22 -13.62
C PHE A 203 -2.05 -5.05 -13.92
N VAL A 204 -1.82 -4.74 -15.19
CA VAL A 204 -1.10 -3.54 -15.63
C VAL A 204 -1.81 -2.27 -15.13
N THR A 205 -3.15 -2.27 -15.14
CA THR A 205 -3.94 -1.17 -14.57
C THR A 205 -3.85 -1.14 -13.04
N MET A 206 -3.78 -2.30 -12.38
CA MET A 206 -3.61 -2.35 -10.93
C MET A 206 -2.24 -1.81 -10.48
N PHE A 207 -1.20 -1.88 -11.31
CA PHE A 207 0.12 -1.31 -11.01
C PHE A 207 0.08 0.20 -10.81
N GLY A 208 -0.72 0.96 -11.59
CA GLY A 208 -0.81 2.41 -11.41
C GLY A 208 -1.50 2.81 -10.11
N LEU A 209 -2.37 1.95 -9.58
CA LEU A 209 -3.00 2.15 -8.27
C LEU A 209 -2.03 1.95 -7.09
N LEU A 210 -0.83 1.44 -7.31
CA LEU A 210 0.21 1.35 -6.27
C LEU A 210 0.66 2.75 -5.81
N LEU A 211 0.70 3.74 -6.71
CA LEU A 211 1.14 5.10 -6.37
C LEU A 211 0.28 5.77 -5.29
N PRO A 212 -1.05 5.88 -5.42
CA PRO A 212 -1.88 6.39 -4.32
C PRO A 212 -1.86 5.46 -3.10
N GLY A 213 -1.59 4.16 -3.29
CA GLY A 213 -1.32 3.21 -2.22
C GLY A 213 -0.16 3.60 -1.29
N LEU A 214 0.82 4.39 -1.75
CA LEU A 214 1.94 4.88 -0.93
C LEU A 214 1.49 5.78 0.24
N ILE A 215 0.39 6.51 0.05
CA ILE A 215 -0.14 7.42 1.09
C ILE A 215 -1.14 6.69 1.98
N GLY A 216 -1.98 5.81 1.41
CA GLY A 216 -3.10 5.20 2.11
C GLY A 216 -2.86 3.80 2.68
N GLY A 217 -1.84 3.08 2.20
CA GLY A 217 -1.79 1.61 2.23
C GLY A 217 -1.64 0.93 3.59
N SER A 218 -1.29 1.66 4.66
CA SER A 218 -0.92 0.99 5.92
C SER A 218 -1.30 1.76 7.18
N VAL A 219 -2.22 2.73 7.15
CA VAL A 219 -2.62 3.51 8.36
C VAL A 219 -2.82 2.62 9.59
N ILE A 220 -3.57 1.52 9.44
CA ILE A 220 -3.87 0.58 10.51
C ILE A 220 -2.60 -0.15 10.97
N PHE A 221 -1.79 -0.68 10.05
CA PHE A 221 -0.60 -1.45 10.38
C PHE A 221 0.50 -0.55 10.97
N GLU A 222 0.70 0.65 10.43
CA GLU A 222 1.62 1.63 11.00
C GLU A 222 1.21 2.05 12.41
N GLN A 223 -0.10 2.17 12.68
CA GLN A 223 -0.58 2.46 14.01
C GLN A 223 -0.31 1.30 14.99
N ILE A 224 -0.57 0.05 14.58
CA ILE A 224 -0.39 -1.14 15.42
C ILE A 224 1.09 -1.38 15.74
N PHE A 225 1.94 -1.31 14.73
CA PHE A 225 3.38 -1.50 14.88
C PHE A 225 4.08 -0.22 15.33
N ALA A 226 3.36 0.85 15.65
CA ALA A 226 3.90 2.17 15.99
C ALA A 226 4.94 2.69 14.97
N TRP A 227 4.80 2.31 13.71
CA TRP A 227 5.67 2.75 12.63
C TRP A 227 5.47 4.25 12.37
N PRO A 228 6.53 5.07 12.39
CA PRO A 228 6.46 6.52 12.23
C PRO A 228 6.31 6.91 10.76
N GLY A 229 5.28 6.38 10.08
CA GLY A 229 4.99 6.61 8.66
C GLY A 229 3.87 7.62 8.40
N LEU A 230 3.49 7.75 7.13
CA LEU A 230 2.46 8.65 6.62
C LEU A 230 1.07 8.28 7.11
N GLY A 231 0.75 6.99 7.17
CA GLY A 231 -0.56 6.54 7.60
C GLY A 231 -0.80 6.89 9.06
N ARG A 232 0.22 6.69 9.91
CA ARG A 232 0.17 7.14 11.30
C ARG A 232 0.10 8.67 11.42
N LEU A 233 0.86 9.41 10.61
CA LEU A 233 0.78 10.88 10.58
C LEU A 233 -0.65 11.35 10.24
N ALA A 234 -1.28 10.74 9.24
CA ALA A 234 -2.65 11.04 8.82
C ALA A 234 -3.64 10.79 9.97
N TYR A 235 -3.52 9.65 10.64
CA TYR A 235 -4.36 9.29 11.78
C TYR A 235 -4.23 10.30 12.93
N GLU A 236 -3.00 10.65 13.31
CA GLU A 236 -2.75 11.63 14.37
C GLU A 236 -3.25 13.04 13.98
N ALA A 237 -3.11 13.43 12.70
CA ALA A 237 -3.62 14.70 12.19
C ALA A 237 -5.15 14.77 12.25
N ILE A 238 -5.85 13.68 11.91
CA ILE A 238 -7.32 13.59 12.01
C ILE A 238 -7.76 13.76 13.46
N LEU A 239 -7.15 13.04 14.40
CA LEU A 239 -7.51 13.13 15.82
C LEU A 239 -7.24 14.52 16.41
N SER A 240 -6.16 15.17 15.97
CA SER A 240 -5.80 16.52 16.42
C SER A 240 -6.43 17.66 15.60
N ARG A 241 -7.23 17.33 14.58
CA ARG A 241 -7.84 18.29 13.63
C ARG A 241 -6.81 19.21 12.98
N ASP A 242 -5.66 18.65 12.61
CA ASP A 242 -4.58 19.36 11.93
C ASP A 242 -4.86 19.45 10.42
N PHE A 243 -5.76 20.38 10.07
CA PHE A 243 -6.24 20.56 8.70
C PHE A 243 -5.13 20.77 7.65
N PRO A 244 -4.06 21.54 7.89
CA PRO A 244 -2.95 21.66 6.94
C PRO A 244 -2.37 20.32 6.53
N ILE A 245 -2.14 19.41 7.49
CA ILE A 245 -1.60 18.07 7.18
C ILE A 245 -2.65 17.24 6.45
N ILE A 246 -3.89 17.22 6.93
CA ILE A 246 -4.97 16.41 6.31
C ILE A 246 -5.20 16.82 4.85
N MET A 247 -5.33 18.12 4.58
CA MET A 247 -5.54 18.63 3.23
C MET A 247 -4.34 18.36 2.33
N THR A 248 -3.11 18.52 2.84
CA THR A 248 -1.89 18.25 2.07
C THR A 248 -1.76 16.76 1.73
N LEU A 249 -1.98 15.86 2.68
CA LEU A 249 -1.96 14.42 2.42
C LEU A 249 -3.04 14.01 1.41
N ASN A 250 -4.25 14.57 1.53
CA ASN A 250 -5.34 14.31 0.58
C ASN A 250 -5.01 14.83 -0.83
N PHE A 251 -4.42 16.02 -0.93
CA PHE A 251 -3.97 16.58 -2.20
C PHE A 251 -2.88 15.72 -2.85
N ILE A 252 -1.86 15.32 -2.10
CA ILE A 252 -0.80 14.43 -2.60
C ILE A 252 -1.40 13.10 -3.05
N ALA A 253 -2.33 12.52 -2.28
CA ALA A 253 -3.02 11.29 -2.67
C ALA A 253 -3.82 11.47 -3.97
N ALA A 254 -4.52 12.59 -4.15
CA ALA A 254 -5.24 12.90 -5.39
C ALA A 254 -4.29 13.04 -6.59
N VAL A 255 -3.17 13.76 -6.44
CA VAL A 255 -2.14 13.89 -7.49
C VAL A 255 -1.54 12.54 -7.83
N LEU A 256 -1.16 11.73 -6.84
CA LEU A 256 -0.62 10.39 -7.07
C LEU A 256 -1.65 9.45 -7.70
N THR A 257 -2.94 9.62 -7.38
CA THR A 257 -4.03 8.86 -8.03
C THR A 257 -4.10 9.22 -9.51
N LEU A 258 -4.15 10.51 -9.85
CA LEU A 258 -4.18 10.96 -11.24
C LEU A 258 -2.95 10.50 -12.03
N LEU A 259 -1.76 10.62 -11.44
CA LEU A 259 -0.52 10.14 -12.05
C LEU A 259 -0.53 8.62 -12.22
N GLY A 260 -1.00 7.88 -11.21
CA GLY A 260 -1.15 6.44 -11.24
C GLY A 260 -2.09 5.97 -12.35
N THR A 261 -3.27 6.58 -12.45
CA THR A 261 -4.24 6.29 -13.52
C THR A 261 -3.66 6.61 -14.89
N LEU A 262 -3.03 7.77 -15.06
CA LEU A 262 -2.38 8.14 -16.33
C LEU A 262 -1.30 7.13 -16.75
N ILE A 263 -0.45 6.71 -15.80
CA ILE A 263 0.58 5.69 -16.06
C ILE A 263 -0.08 4.37 -16.46
N SER A 264 -1.15 3.96 -15.77
CA SER A 264 -1.90 2.75 -16.12
C SER A 264 -2.50 2.81 -17.52
N ASP A 265 -3.09 3.94 -17.92
CA ASP A 265 -3.68 4.11 -19.25
C ASP A 265 -2.60 4.02 -20.33
N ILE A 266 -1.43 4.64 -20.10
CA ILE A 266 -0.27 4.56 -21.01
C ILE A 266 0.24 3.12 -21.10
N LEU A 267 0.45 2.46 -19.96
CA LEU A 267 0.94 1.07 -19.94
C LEU A 267 -0.05 0.12 -20.63
N TYR A 268 -1.34 0.33 -20.43
CA TYR A 268 -2.38 -0.45 -21.10
C TYR A 268 -2.32 -0.27 -22.63
N ALA A 269 -2.17 0.97 -23.11
CA ALA A 269 -2.01 1.25 -24.55
C ALA A 269 -0.73 0.67 -25.15
N VAL A 270 0.36 0.54 -24.36
CA VAL A 270 1.61 -0.08 -24.82
C VAL A 270 1.50 -1.61 -24.89
N VAL A 271 0.84 -2.22 -23.90
CA VAL A 271 0.75 -3.68 -23.78
C VAL A 271 -0.34 -4.26 -24.70
N ASP A 272 -1.43 -3.54 -24.96
CA ASP A 272 -2.47 -3.98 -25.90
C ASP A 272 -2.33 -3.30 -27.29
N PRO A 273 -1.74 -3.98 -28.28
CA PRO A 273 -1.59 -3.44 -29.64
C PRO A 273 -2.92 -3.25 -30.39
N ARG A 274 -4.05 -3.76 -29.87
CA ARG A 274 -5.39 -3.60 -30.46
C ARG A 274 -5.99 -2.21 -30.20
N ILE A 275 -5.43 -1.46 -29.27
CA ILE A 275 -5.90 -0.12 -28.85
C ILE A 275 -5.18 0.98 -29.64
N ARG A 276 -4.42 0.64 -30.68
CA ARG A 276 -3.93 1.64 -31.64
C ARG A 276 -5.13 2.31 -32.31
N LEU A 277 -5.50 3.46 -31.76
CA LEU A 277 -6.39 4.44 -32.37
C LEU A 277 -5.85 4.74 -33.77
N ASN A 278 -6.63 4.38 -34.80
CA ASN A 278 -6.50 4.98 -36.12
C ASN A 278 -6.85 6.47 -36.04
#